data_AF-A0A7V2EZD4-F1
#
_entry.id   AF-A0A7V2EZD4-F1
#
_cell.length_a   1.000
_cell.length_b   1.000
_cell.length_c   1.000
_cell.angle_alpha   90.00
_cell.angle_beta   90.00
_cell.angle_gamma   90.00
#
_symmetry.space_group_name_H-M   'P 1'
#
loop_
_entity.id
_entity.type
_entity.pdbx_description
1 polymer ?
#
loop_
_entity_poly.entity_id
_entity_poly.type
_entity_poly.pdbx_seq_one_letter_code
_entity_poly.pdbx_strand_id
1 'polypeptide(L)'
;MTDSELFPVPEALAKSAWADNDKYLEMYQHSIDDNEGFWGEQGKRLDWIKPYSKVKEINYNGPDVSIKWYYDGTLNASVNCLDRHLASRGDQTAIIWEGDDPDVSRTITYKELHGEVCKFANALKTAGIKKGDVVTIYMPMVPEAAVAMLACVRIGAIHSIVFGGFSP
;
A
#
# COMPACT_ATOMS: atom_id res chain seq x y z
N MET A 1 5.59 -18.08 37.01
CA MET A 1 5.58 -18.30 35.57
C MET A 1 4.15 -18.05 35.14
N THR A 2 3.90 -17.05 34.31
CA THR A 2 2.58 -16.89 33.70
C THR A 2 2.36 -18.12 32.84
N ASP A 3 1.39 -18.97 33.18
CA ASP A 3 0.95 -20.04 32.31
C ASP A 3 0.66 -19.43 30.93
N SER A 4 1.35 -19.92 29.90
CA SER A 4 1.12 -19.47 28.54
C SER A 4 -0.19 -20.09 28.07
N GLU A 5 -1.31 -19.41 28.36
CA GLU A 5 -2.61 -19.80 27.81
C GLU A 5 -2.55 -19.74 26.28
N LEU A 6 -2.63 -20.90 25.65
CA LEU A 6 -2.76 -21.03 24.20
C LEU A 6 -4.24 -20.90 23.83
N PHE A 7 -4.56 -19.87 23.04
CA PHE A 7 -5.89 -19.68 22.50
C PHE A 7 -6.01 -20.40 21.15
N PRO A 8 -6.87 -21.43 21.01
CA PRO A 8 -7.04 -22.13 19.75
C PRO A 8 -7.68 -21.20 18.72
N VAL A 9 -7.31 -21.38 17.45
CA VAL A 9 -7.95 -20.65 16.34
C VAL A 9 -9.42 -21.09 16.26
N PRO A 10 -10.38 -20.14 16.28
CA PRO A 10 -11.79 -20.47 16.12
C PRO A 10 -12.07 -21.19 14.79
N GLU A 11 -12.92 -22.21 14.80
CA GLU A 11 -13.20 -23.05 13.62
C GLU A 11 -13.68 -22.24 12.41
N ALA A 12 -14.48 -21.20 12.64
CA ALA A 12 -14.96 -20.32 11.58
C ALA A 12 -13.80 -19.60 10.85
N LEU A 13 -12.77 -19.18 11.60
CA LEU A 13 -11.56 -18.57 11.03
C LEU A 13 -10.70 -19.61 10.31
N ALA A 14 -10.52 -20.79 10.89
CA ALA A 14 -9.73 -21.86 10.31
C ALA A 14 -10.22 -22.27 8.90
N LYS A 15 -11.53 -22.20 8.65
CA LYS A 15 -12.14 -22.55 7.35
C LYS A 15 -11.88 -21.54 6.22
N SER A 16 -11.62 -20.28 6.55
CA SER A 16 -11.48 -19.20 5.55
C SER A 16 -10.12 -18.51 5.56
N ALA A 17 -9.23 -18.89 6.49
CA ALA A 17 -7.89 -18.34 6.57
C ALA A 17 -7.09 -18.65 5.30
N TRP A 18 -6.25 -17.70 4.88
CA TRP A 18 -5.38 -17.90 3.72
C TRP A 18 -4.19 -18.83 4.00
N ALA A 19 -3.86 -19.05 5.27
CA ALA A 19 -2.85 -20.00 5.72
C ALA A 19 -3.24 -20.54 7.10
N ASP A 20 -3.08 -21.85 7.29
CA ASP A 20 -3.02 -22.49 8.59
C ASP A 20 -1.56 -22.56 9.09
N ASN A 21 -1.32 -23.25 10.20
CA ASN A 21 0.03 -23.36 10.76
C ASN A 21 1.01 -24.06 9.82
N ASP A 22 0.58 -25.14 9.16
CA ASP A 22 1.45 -25.91 8.27
C ASP A 22 1.81 -25.08 7.04
N LYS A 23 0.84 -24.38 6.45
CA LYS A 23 1.09 -23.47 5.34
C LYS A 23 1.95 -22.28 5.74
N TYR A 24 1.75 -21.73 6.94
CA TYR A 24 2.63 -20.70 7.50
C TYR A 24 4.07 -21.18 7.60
N LEU A 25 4.31 -22.35 8.19
CA LEU A 25 5.65 -22.91 8.37
C LEU A 25 6.32 -23.21 7.01
N GLU A 26 5.57 -23.74 6.05
CA GLU A 26 6.03 -23.97 4.69
C GLU A 26 6.46 -22.66 4.01
N MET A 27 5.58 -21.65 4.02
CA MET A 27 5.87 -20.34 3.40
C MET A 27 7.03 -19.63 4.09
N TYR A 28 7.08 -19.71 5.42
CA TYR A 28 8.15 -19.13 6.21
C TYR A 28 9.49 -19.77 5.86
N GLN A 29 9.57 -21.10 5.89
CA GLN A 29 10.77 -21.84 5.55
C GLN A 29 11.24 -21.52 4.13
N HIS A 30 10.32 -21.53 3.15
CA HIS A 30 10.63 -21.14 1.76
C HIS A 30 11.16 -19.70 1.68
N SER A 31 10.55 -18.75 2.40
CA SER A 31 11.00 -17.35 2.41
C SER A 31 12.41 -17.15 2.99
N ILE A 32 12.89 -18.08 3.80
CA ILE A 32 14.24 -18.04 4.39
C ILE A 32 15.24 -18.80 3.51
N ASP A 33 14.92 -20.04 3.13
CA ASP A 33 15.83 -20.94 2.43
C ASP A 33 16.03 -20.57 0.95
N ASP A 34 14.95 -20.24 0.24
CA ASP A 34 14.97 -19.71 -1.13
C ASP A 34 14.25 -18.37 -1.18
N ASN A 35 14.88 -17.39 -0.56
CA ASN A 35 14.31 -16.06 -0.41
C ASN A 35 14.06 -15.35 -1.76
N GLU A 36 14.94 -15.49 -2.76
CA GLU A 36 14.71 -14.87 -4.07
C GLU A 36 13.64 -15.61 -4.88
N GLY A 37 13.55 -16.94 -4.79
CA GLY A 37 12.46 -17.70 -5.39
C GLY A 37 11.10 -17.30 -4.80
N PHE A 38 10.99 -17.30 -3.47
CA PHE A 38 9.78 -16.91 -2.77
C PHE A 38 9.35 -15.48 -3.10
N TRP A 39 10.23 -14.49 -2.90
CA TRP A 39 9.88 -13.09 -3.16
C TRP A 39 9.74 -12.78 -4.65
N GLY A 40 10.44 -13.51 -5.52
CA GLY A 40 10.27 -13.46 -6.96
C GLY A 40 8.88 -13.90 -7.41
N GLU A 41 8.25 -14.84 -6.70
CA GLU A 41 6.84 -15.21 -6.88
C GLU A 41 5.90 -14.18 -6.25
N GLN A 42 6.10 -13.85 -4.97
CA GLN A 42 5.18 -12.98 -4.22
C GLN A 42 5.09 -11.57 -4.79
N GLY A 43 6.17 -11.03 -5.38
CA GLY A 43 6.17 -9.71 -6.02
C GLY A 43 5.23 -9.62 -7.25
N LYS A 44 4.83 -10.76 -7.84
CA LYS A 44 3.89 -10.81 -8.99
C LYS A 44 2.45 -10.49 -8.62
N ARG A 45 2.13 -10.33 -7.33
CA ARG A 45 0.82 -9.86 -6.85
C ARG A 45 0.51 -8.39 -7.19
N LEU A 46 1.52 -7.66 -7.64
CA LEU A 46 1.43 -6.29 -8.10
C LEU A 46 1.52 -6.24 -9.62
N ASP A 47 0.85 -5.24 -10.20
CA ASP A 47 0.93 -4.94 -11.61
C ASP A 47 2.19 -4.11 -11.85
N TRP A 48 3.12 -4.69 -12.61
CA TRP A 48 4.37 -4.05 -13.01
C TRP A 48 4.23 -3.47 -14.41
N ILE A 49 4.70 -2.23 -14.59
CA ILE A 49 4.85 -1.61 -15.91
C ILE A 49 6.02 -2.28 -16.64
N LYS A 50 7.17 -2.35 -15.96
CA LYS A 50 8.30 -3.19 -16.35
C LYS A 50 8.48 -4.26 -15.28
N PRO A 51 8.26 -5.54 -15.59
CA PRO A 51 8.55 -6.63 -14.65
C PRO A 51 10.00 -6.59 -14.18
N TYR A 52 10.24 -6.92 -12.91
CA TYR A 52 11.58 -7.07 -12.37
C TYR A 52 12.24 -8.37 -12.86
N SER A 53 13.56 -8.36 -13.00
CA SER A 53 14.38 -9.57 -13.14
C SER A 53 15.33 -9.77 -11.95
N LYS A 54 15.50 -8.73 -11.11
CA LYS A 54 16.36 -8.74 -9.92
C LYS A 54 15.52 -8.60 -8.67
N VAL A 55 15.49 -9.61 -7.79
CA VAL A 55 14.61 -9.62 -6.62
C VAL A 55 15.21 -8.81 -5.48
N LYS A 56 16.44 -9.09 -5.04
CA LYS A 56 17.07 -8.33 -3.95
C LYS A 56 18.58 -8.15 -4.11
N GLU A 57 19.10 -7.09 -3.50
CA GLU A 57 20.52 -6.87 -3.26
C GLU A 57 20.63 -6.09 -1.94
N ILE A 58 21.11 -6.75 -0.88
CA ILE A 58 21.04 -6.24 0.49
C ILE A 58 22.44 -6.29 1.12
N ASN A 59 22.90 -5.12 1.59
CA ASN A 59 24.08 -4.97 2.42
C ASN A 59 23.71 -4.18 3.69
N TYR A 60 23.92 -4.77 4.86
CA TYR A 60 23.69 -4.15 6.18
C TYR A 60 24.95 -3.55 6.81
N ASN A 61 26.12 -3.68 6.19
CA ASN A 61 27.38 -3.19 6.74
C ASN A 61 27.56 -1.69 6.50
N GLY A 62 27.84 -0.93 7.56
CA GLY A 62 28.24 0.47 7.46
C GLY A 62 29.70 0.66 6.98
N PRO A 63 30.08 1.84 6.50
CA PRO A 63 29.26 3.06 6.39
C PRO A 63 28.31 3.08 5.17
N ASP A 64 28.48 2.17 4.20
CA ASP A 64 27.75 2.18 2.91
C ASP A 64 26.67 1.08 2.80
N VAL A 65 25.66 1.16 3.67
CA VAL A 65 24.49 0.26 3.65
C VAL A 65 23.66 0.51 2.39
N SER A 66 23.39 -0.54 1.61
CA SER A 66 22.58 -0.47 0.38
C SER A 66 21.52 -1.57 0.38
N ILE A 67 20.25 -1.21 0.27
CA ILE A 67 19.13 -2.14 0.30
C ILE A 67 18.25 -1.89 -0.92
N LYS A 68 18.20 -2.86 -1.82
CA LYS A 68 17.46 -2.80 -3.08
C LYS A 68 16.54 -4.00 -3.18
N TRP A 69 15.30 -3.76 -3.57
CA TRP A 69 14.31 -4.79 -3.89
C TRP A 69 13.67 -4.46 -5.23
N TYR A 70 13.51 -5.46 -6.09
CA TYR A 70 12.87 -5.35 -7.41
C TYR A 70 13.42 -4.19 -8.26
N TYR A 71 14.73 -3.91 -8.13
CA TYR A 71 15.33 -2.61 -8.43
C TYR A 71 15.50 -2.32 -9.92
N ASP A 72 15.23 -3.30 -10.78
CA ASP A 72 15.17 -3.14 -12.23
C ASP A 72 13.73 -3.11 -12.77
N GLY A 73 12.73 -3.31 -11.91
CA GLY A 73 11.31 -3.21 -12.23
C GLY A 73 10.76 -1.79 -12.05
N THR A 74 9.61 -1.53 -12.69
CA THR A 74 8.88 -0.26 -12.50
C THR A 74 7.40 -0.51 -12.33
N LEU A 75 6.78 0.23 -11.41
CA LEU A 75 5.34 0.19 -11.14
C LEU A 75 4.85 1.59 -10.74
N ASN A 76 3.53 1.74 -10.58
CA ASN A 76 2.92 2.92 -9.97
C ASN A 76 1.97 2.48 -8.85
N ALA A 77 2.16 3.03 -7.65
CA ALA A 77 1.37 2.65 -6.47
C ALA A 77 -0.11 3.04 -6.63
N SER A 78 -0.39 4.24 -7.16
CA SER A 78 -1.77 4.69 -7.42
C SER A 78 -2.49 3.75 -8.39
N VAL A 79 -1.81 3.29 -9.45
CA VAL A 79 -2.37 2.33 -10.43
C VAL A 79 -2.72 0.99 -9.79
N ASN A 80 -1.83 0.46 -8.93
CA ASN A 80 -2.08 -0.78 -8.18
C ASN A 80 -3.19 -0.63 -7.14
N CYS A 81 -3.38 0.56 -6.57
CA CYS A 81 -4.41 0.82 -5.59
C CYS A 81 -5.78 1.16 -6.22
N LEU A 82 -5.82 1.65 -7.46
CA LEU A 82 -7.04 2.20 -8.08
C LEU A 82 -7.29 1.63 -9.47
N ASP A 83 -6.46 1.98 -10.45
CA ASP A 83 -6.75 1.76 -11.88
C ASP A 83 -6.98 0.28 -12.22
N ARG A 84 -6.17 -0.64 -11.67
CA ARG A 84 -6.33 -2.08 -11.93
C ARG A 84 -7.67 -2.66 -11.46
N HIS A 85 -8.35 -1.97 -10.55
CA HIS A 85 -9.63 -2.40 -9.99
C HIS A 85 -10.83 -1.86 -10.79
N LEU A 86 -10.65 -0.88 -11.67
CA LEU A 86 -11.78 -0.19 -12.31
C LEU A 86 -12.62 -1.10 -13.20
N ALA A 87 -11.99 -2.03 -13.94
CA ALA A 87 -12.69 -2.88 -14.90
C ALA A 87 -13.64 -3.90 -14.23
N SER A 88 -13.26 -4.42 -13.07
CA SER A 88 -14.01 -5.50 -12.38
C SER A 88 -14.69 -5.06 -11.09
N ARG A 89 -14.20 -3.99 -10.46
CA ARG A 89 -14.61 -3.52 -9.12
C ARG A 89 -14.84 -2.02 -9.08
N GLY A 90 -15.01 -1.35 -10.22
CA GLY A 90 -15.15 0.11 -10.30
C GLY A 90 -16.26 0.68 -9.41
N ASP A 91 -17.41 0.03 -9.37
CA ASP A 91 -18.56 0.44 -8.55
C ASP A 91 -18.54 -0.16 -7.13
N GLN A 92 -17.52 -0.95 -6.79
CA GLN A 92 -17.32 -1.43 -5.43
C GLN A 92 -16.79 -0.30 -4.55
N THR A 93 -17.29 -0.21 -3.32
CA THR A 93 -16.75 0.66 -2.27
C THR A 93 -15.26 0.42 -2.04
N ALA A 94 -14.47 1.48 -2.18
CA ALA A 94 -13.05 1.53 -1.84
C ALA A 94 -12.83 2.12 -0.44
N ILE A 95 -13.56 3.17 -0.09
CA ILE A 95 -13.48 3.84 1.23
C ILE A 95 -14.89 3.93 1.81
N ILE A 96 -15.03 3.45 3.04
CA ILE A 96 -16.12 3.81 3.95
C ILE A 96 -15.52 4.85 4.88
N TRP A 97 -16.07 6.05 4.88
CA TRP A 97 -15.67 7.12 5.77
C TRP A 97 -16.80 7.42 6.73
N GLU A 98 -16.45 7.41 8.01
CA GLU A 98 -17.31 7.79 9.11
C GLU A 98 -16.82 9.13 9.64
N GLY A 99 -17.73 10.09 9.75
CA GLY A 99 -17.46 11.37 10.38
C GLY A 99 -17.35 11.24 11.90
N ASP A 100 -16.95 12.34 12.53
CA ASP A 100 -17.01 12.44 14.00
C ASP A 100 -18.47 12.42 14.49
N ASP A 101 -19.38 13.01 13.71
CA ASP A 101 -20.81 12.81 13.84
C ASP A 101 -21.20 11.50 13.12
N PRO A 102 -21.76 10.51 13.83
CA PRO A 102 -22.17 9.23 13.24
C PRO A 102 -23.30 9.36 12.20
N ASP A 103 -24.03 10.47 12.18
CA ASP A 103 -25.02 10.73 11.13
C ASP A 103 -24.37 11.24 9.83
N VAL A 104 -23.06 11.51 9.85
CA VAL A 104 -22.29 12.01 8.72
C VAL A 104 -21.32 10.95 8.24
N SER A 105 -21.68 10.24 7.17
CA SER A 105 -20.83 9.21 6.56
C SER A 105 -20.78 9.34 5.03
N ARG A 106 -19.77 8.73 4.42
CA ARG A 106 -19.58 8.67 2.97
C ARG A 106 -19.14 7.28 2.55
N THR A 107 -19.73 6.78 1.49
CA THR A 107 -19.27 5.59 0.77
C THR A 107 -18.69 6.05 -0.57
N ILE A 108 -17.43 5.70 -0.84
CA ILE A 108 -16.71 6.14 -2.03
C ILE A 108 -16.26 4.90 -2.79
N THR A 109 -16.73 4.77 -4.03
CA THR A 109 -16.38 3.67 -4.94
C THR A 109 -14.96 3.83 -5.50
N TYR A 110 -14.37 2.75 -6.04
CA TYR A 110 -13.08 2.82 -6.74
C TYR A 110 -13.11 3.83 -7.90
N LYS A 111 -14.22 3.90 -8.65
CA LYS A 111 -14.41 4.82 -9.78
C LYS A 111 -14.43 6.28 -9.33
N GLU A 112 -15.14 6.60 -8.24
CA GLU A 112 -15.16 7.95 -7.68
C GLU A 112 -13.80 8.35 -7.12
N LEU A 113 -13.17 7.48 -6.33
CA LEU A 113 -11.85 7.73 -5.74
C LEU A 113 -10.79 7.94 -6.82
N HIS A 114 -10.80 7.12 -7.88
CA HIS A 114 -9.92 7.30 -9.04
C HIS A 114 -10.13 8.65 -9.72
N GLY A 115 -11.38 9.06 -9.90
CA GLY A 115 -11.73 10.36 -10.45
C GLY A 115 -11.15 11.52 -9.63
N GLU A 116 -11.36 11.53 -8.31
CA GLU A 116 -10.83 12.56 -7.41
C GLU A 116 -9.29 12.58 -7.38
N VAL A 117 -8.65 11.39 -7.33
CA VAL A 117 -7.20 11.25 -7.39
C VAL A 117 -6.62 11.80 -8.71
N CYS A 118 -7.26 11.50 -9.84
CA CYS A 118 -6.81 12.02 -11.13
C CYS A 118 -6.95 13.54 -11.23
N LYS A 119 -8.06 14.11 -10.74
CA LYS A 119 -8.26 15.56 -10.67
C LYS A 119 -7.17 16.23 -9.82
N PHE A 120 -6.92 15.72 -8.62
CA PHE A 120 -5.95 16.32 -7.72
C PHE A 120 -4.49 16.13 -8.20
N ALA A 121 -4.16 14.99 -8.80
CA ALA A 121 -2.87 14.77 -9.45
C ALA A 121 -2.59 15.79 -10.57
N ASN A 122 -3.61 16.14 -11.36
CA ASN A 122 -3.50 17.19 -12.37
C ASN A 122 -3.37 18.59 -11.75
N ALA A 123 -4.07 18.87 -10.66
CA ALA A 123 -3.91 20.12 -9.91
C ALA A 123 -2.48 20.30 -9.39
N LEU A 124 -1.89 19.24 -8.81
CA LEU A 124 -0.49 19.24 -8.35
C LEU A 124 0.49 19.51 -9.52
N LYS A 125 0.27 18.86 -10.66
CA LYS A 125 1.07 19.11 -11.88
C LYS A 125 0.97 20.56 -12.35
N THR A 126 -0.24 21.13 -12.36
CA THR A 126 -0.47 22.53 -12.73
C THR A 126 0.21 23.49 -11.75
N ALA A 127 0.26 23.14 -10.46
CA ALA A 127 1.01 23.87 -9.44
C ALA A 127 2.54 23.71 -9.56
N GLY A 128 3.03 22.94 -10.53
CA GLY A 128 4.46 22.78 -10.83
C GLY A 128 5.14 21.62 -10.11
N ILE A 129 4.41 20.78 -9.39
CA ILE A 129 4.95 19.61 -8.68
C ILE A 129 5.43 18.55 -9.68
N LYS A 130 6.64 18.05 -9.47
CA LYS A 130 7.32 17.06 -10.31
C LYS A 130 7.64 15.78 -9.52
N LYS A 131 8.05 14.75 -10.27
CA LYS A 131 8.58 13.52 -9.68
C LYS A 131 9.78 13.85 -8.79
N GLY A 132 9.76 13.36 -7.56
CA GLY A 132 10.81 13.57 -6.56
C GLY A 132 10.58 14.78 -5.65
N ASP A 133 9.65 15.69 -5.97
CA ASP A 133 9.32 16.81 -5.09
C ASP A 133 8.60 16.31 -3.84
N VAL A 134 8.87 16.95 -2.70
CA VAL A 134 8.20 16.63 -1.43
C VAL A 134 6.92 17.44 -1.30
N VAL A 135 5.81 16.77 -0.96
CA VAL A 135 4.51 17.40 -0.67
C VAL A 135 4.14 17.10 0.77
N THR A 136 4.15 18.12 1.62
CA THR A 136 3.71 17.98 3.00
C THR A 136 2.19 17.96 3.08
N ILE A 137 1.63 16.96 3.74
CA ILE A 137 0.20 16.78 3.93
C ILE A 137 -0.10 16.92 5.42
N TYR A 138 -0.89 17.95 5.76
CA TYR A 138 -1.37 18.20 7.12
C TYR A 138 -2.89 18.26 7.10
N MET A 139 -3.53 17.11 7.28
CA MET A 139 -4.98 16.95 7.16
C MET A 139 -5.54 16.04 8.25
N PRO A 140 -6.83 16.21 8.62
CA PRO A 140 -7.52 15.28 9.52
C PRO A 140 -7.86 13.95 8.81
N MET A 141 -8.54 13.05 9.52
CA MET A 141 -9.01 11.76 9.01
C MET A 141 -10.23 11.90 8.09
N VAL A 142 -10.00 12.47 6.90
CA VAL A 142 -11.00 12.64 5.84
C VAL A 142 -10.55 11.94 4.55
N PRO A 143 -11.45 11.49 3.66
CA PRO A 143 -11.11 10.83 2.39
C PRO A 143 -10.13 11.62 1.52
N GLU A 144 -10.20 12.95 1.58
CA GLU A 144 -9.31 13.84 0.86
C GLU A 144 -7.83 13.64 1.25
N ALA A 145 -7.55 13.14 2.46
CA ALA A 145 -6.19 12.72 2.85
C ALA A 145 -5.68 11.55 1.99
N ALA A 146 -6.50 10.53 1.78
CA ALA A 146 -6.18 9.42 0.89
C ALA A 146 -6.04 9.89 -0.56
N VAL A 147 -6.92 10.81 -1.02
CA VAL A 147 -6.83 11.42 -2.36
C VAL A 147 -5.49 12.13 -2.54
N ALA A 148 -5.06 12.95 -1.59
CA ALA A 148 -3.79 13.67 -1.66
C ALA A 148 -2.57 12.75 -1.69
N MET A 149 -2.55 11.72 -0.83
CA MET A 149 -1.48 10.71 -0.81
C MET A 149 -1.39 9.96 -2.13
N LEU A 150 -2.53 9.45 -2.62
CA LEU A 150 -2.61 8.69 -3.87
C LEU A 150 -2.26 9.55 -5.09
N ALA A 151 -2.64 10.82 -5.10
CA ALA A 151 -2.28 11.76 -6.16
C ALA A 151 -0.76 12.04 -6.19
N CYS A 152 -0.11 12.20 -5.02
CA CYS A 152 1.33 12.38 -4.94
C CYS A 152 2.07 11.19 -5.57
N VAL A 153 1.76 9.96 -5.14
CA VAL A 153 2.43 8.76 -5.67
C VAL A 153 2.04 8.47 -7.13
N ARG A 154 0.89 8.96 -7.60
CA ARG A 154 0.49 8.86 -9.02
C ARG A 154 1.46 9.61 -9.93
N ILE A 155 1.91 10.80 -9.52
CA ILE A 155 2.83 11.64 -10.30
C ILE A 155 4.31 11.43 -9.91
N GLY A 156 4.57 10.58 -8.92
CA GLY A 156 5.91 10.30 -8.41
C GLY A 156 6.47 11.36 -7.46
N ALA A 157 5.61 12.22 -6.89
CA ALA A 157 5.97 13.07 -5.77
C ALA A 157 6.08 12.24 -4.47
N ILE A 158 6.82 12.76 -3.50
CA ILE A 158 7.07 12.12 -2.20
C ILE A 158 6.19 12.82 -1.16
N HIS A 159 5.12 12.17 -0.71
CA HIS A 159 4.30 12.76 0.35
C HIS A 159 5.00 12.65 1.71
N SER A 160 4.93 13.72 2.51
CA SER A 160 5.36 13.75 3.92
C SER A 160 4.15 14.07 4.79
N ILE A 161 3.66 13.11 5.55
CA ILE A 161 2.42 13.25 6.33
C ILE A 161 2.77 13.75 7.73
N VAL A 162 2.14 14.84 8.13
CA VAL A 162 2.23 15.38 9.49
C VAL A 162 0.93 15.05 10.22
N PHE A 163 1.02 14.39 11.37
CA PHE A 163 -0.12 14.07 12.20
C PHE A 163 -0.80 15.36 12.71
N GLY A 164 -2.13 15.43 12.61
CA GLY A 164 -2.93 16.62 12.89
C GLY A 164 -2.86 17.19 14.31
N GLY A 165 -2.25 16.48 15.27
CA GLY A 165 -2.02 16.96 16.63
C GLY A 165 -0.64 17.55 16.89
N PHE A 166 0.23 17.68 15.88
CA PHE A 166 1.52 18.34 16.05
C PHE A 166 1.37 19.86 16.26
N SER A 167 2.28 20.43 17.06
CA SER A 167 2.36 21.88 17.25
C SER A 167 2.81 22.61 15.97
N PRO A 168 2.48 23.91 15.82
CA PRO A 168 3.05 24.76 14.77
C PRO A 168 4.57 24.87 14.83
#